data_AF-A0A6A6N9Y6-F1
#
_entry.id   AF-A0A6A6N9Y6-F1
#
_cell.length_a   1.000
_cell.length_b   1.000
_cell.length_c   1.000
_cell.angle_alpha   90.00
_cell.angle_beta   90.00
_cell.angle_gamma   90.00
#
_symmetry.space_group_name_H-M   'P 1'
#
loop_
_entity.id
_entity.type
_entity.pdbx_description
1 polymer ?
#
loop_
_entity_poly.entity_id
_entity_poly.type
_entity_poly.pdbx_seq_one_letter_code
_entity_poly.pdbx_strand_id
1 'polypeptide(L)'
;MLIVLVDDGLGIFENECKESKCGSHGPAVRFPFRIKGHQPDHCGYPEDGFHLSCSERKETVLELPNSVKLSINKIDYFSQVISASDPQGALNKFVATG
;
A
#
# COMPACT_ATOMS: atom_id res chain seq x y z
N MET A 1 -4.30 -24.61 36.97
CA MET A 1 -3.56 -24.56 35.70
C MET A 1 -3.33 -23.08 35.40
N LEU A 2 -2.18 -22.56 35.82
CA LEU A 2 -1.76 -21.21 35.42
C LEU A 2 -1.34 -21.29 33.96
N ILE A 3 -2.06 -20.63 33.06
CA ILE A 3 -1.49 -20.25 31.78
C ILE A 3 -0.79 -18.93 32.05
N VAL A 4 0.51 -19.00 32.28
CA VAL A 4 1.37 -17.83 32.22
C VAL A 4 1.38 -17.43 30.75
N LEU A 5 0.68 -16.36 30.40
CA LEU A 5 0.91 -15.71 29.12
C LEU A 5 2.30 -15.08 29.25
N VAL A 6 3.30 -15.76 28.69
CA VAL A 6 4.64 -15.22 28.63
C VAL A 6 4.54 -13.99 27.73
N ASP A 7 4.63 -12.83 28.35
CA ASP A 7 4.82 -11.55 27.68
C ASP A 7 6.26 -11.54 27.14
N ASP A 8 6.51 -12.32 26.09
CA ASP A 8 7.72 -12.21 25.29
C ASP A 8 7.54 -11.02 24.34
N GLY A 9 7.61 -9.82 24.91
CA GLY A 9 7.96 -8.62 24.17
C GLY A 9 9.34 -8.80 23.54
N LEU A 10 9.40 -9.45 22.38
CA LEU A 10 10.60 -9.69 21.60
C LEU A 10 10.44 -9.07 20.21
N GLY A 11 11.35 -8.18 19.82
CA GLY A 11 11.30 -7.35 18.62
C GLY A 11 11.35 -8.10 17.28
N ILE A 12 10.22 -8.69 16.88
CA ILE A 12 9.98 -9.28 15.54
C ILE A 12 9.10 -8.39 14.65
N PHE A 13 8.35 -7.44 15.21
CA PHE A 13 7.43 -6.57 14.46
C PHE A 13 8.09 -5.37 13.77
N GLU A 14 9.35 -5.03 14.05
CA GLU A 14 10.00 -3.87 13.42
C GLU A 14 10.31 -4.07 11.92
N ASN A 15 10.09 -5.27 11.39
CA ASN A 15 10.46 -5.63 10.02
C ASN A 15 9.30 -5.96 9.10
N GLU A 16 8.10 -6.21 9.63
CA GLU A 16 7.00 -6.76 8.84
C GLU A 16 6.34 -5.71 7.94
N CYS A 17 6.18 -4.47 8.44
CA CYS A 17 5.57 -3.36 7.70
C CYS A 17 6.59 -2.39 7.10
N LYS A 18 7.76 -2.90 6.66
CA LYS A 18 8.74 -2.09 5.96
C LYS A 18 8.18 -1.54 4.65
N GLU A 19 8.71 -0.38 4.25
CA GLU A 19 8.39 0.21 2.95
C GLU A 19 8.69 -0.79 1.83
N SER A 20 7.77 -0.88 0.86
CA SER A 20 7.92 -1.72 -0.32
C SER A 20 7.70 -0.93 -1.60
N LYS A 21 8.19 -1.47 -2.72
CA LYS A 21 8.09 -0.88 -4.06
C LYS A 21 7.86 -1.96 -5.10
N CYS A 22 7.12 -1.65 -6.15
CA CYS A 22 6.97 -2.55 -7.30
C CYS A 22 8.20 -2.55 -8.23
N GLY A 23 8.85 -1.39 -8.38
CA GLY A 23 10.03 -1.21 -9.20
C GLY A 23 10.99 -0.19 -8.56
N SER A 24 12.24 -0.17 -9.02
CA SER A 24 13.27 0.72 -8.47
C SER A 24 12.90 2.21 -8.55
N HIS A 25 12.16 2.59 -9.61
CA HIS A 25 11.68 3.95 -9.85
C HIS A 25 10.23 4.18 -9.40
N GLY A 26 9.59 3.18 -8.80
CA GLY A 26 8.22 3.29 -8.31
C GLY A 26 8.12 4.06 -6.98
N PRO A 27 6.91 4.52 -6.61
CA PRO A 27 6.68 5.15 -5.33
C PRO A 27 6.95 4.18 -4.18
N ALA A 28 7.47 4.75 -3.10
CA ALA A 28 7.54 4.12 -1.78
C ALA A 28 6.14 3.85 -1.22
N VAL A 29 5.81 2.58 -0.94
CA VAL A 29 4.53 2.18 -0.33
C VAL A 29 4.73 1.78 1.13
N ARG A 30 4.01 2.48 2.01
CA ARG A 30 3.93 2.23 3.46
C ARG A 30 2.53 2.61 3.94
N PHE A 31 2.25 2.32 5.21
CA PHE A 31 1.00 2.69 5.87
C PHE A 31 0.59 4.14 5.54
N PRO A 32 -0.68 4.41 5.19
CA PRO A 32 -1.85 3.52 5.29
C PRO A 32 -2.03 2.52 4.14
N PHE A 33 -1.19 2.58 3.11
CA PHE A 33 -1.27 1.71 1.95
C PHE A 33 -0.36 0.49 2.11
N ARG A 34 -0.70 -0.57 1.39
CA ARG A 34 0.14 -1.76 1.29
C ARG A 34 0.16 -2.29 -0.13
N ILE A 35 1.21 -3.01 -0.50
CA ILE A 35 1.29 -3.79 -1.74
C ILE A 35 0.86 -5.23 -1.45
N LYS A 36 -0.21 -5.70 -2.09
CA LYS A 36 -0.67 -7.09 -2.02
C LYS A 36 0.45 -8.04 -2.45
N GLY A 37 0.70 -9.06 -1.63
CA GLY A 37 1.74 -10.07 -1.87
C GLY A 37 3.16 -9.63 -1.52
N HIS A 38 3.40 -8.36 -1.16
CA HIS A 38 4.71 -7.87 -0.73
C HIS A 38 4.72 -7.43 0.75
N GLN A 39 3.60 -6.96 1.26
CA GLN A 39 3.43 -6.54 2.66
C GLN A 39 2.28 -7.34 3.31
N PRO A 40 2.42 -7.72 4.59
CA PRO A 40 1.34 -8.35 5.35
C PRO A 40 0.04 -7.56 5.33
N ASP A 41 -1.10 -8.25 5.52
CA ASP A 41 -2.42 -7.61 5.46
C ASP A 41 -2.62 -6.54 6.53
N HIS A 42 -2.00 -6.71 7.71
CA HIS A 42 -2.08 -5.75 8.81
C HIS A 42 -1.24 -4.47 8.60
N CYS A 43 -0.45 -4.39 7.53
CA CYS A 43 0.42 -3.23 7.25
C CYS A 43 -0.27 -2.10 6.45
N GLY A 44 -1.55 -2.25 6.14
CA GLY A 44 -2.38 -1.20 5.55
C GLY A 44 -3.79 -1.24 6.12
N TYR A 45 -4.65 -0.32 5.69
CA TYR A 45 -6.04 -0.34 6.13
C TYR A 45 -6.79 -1.61 5.67
N PRO A 46 -7.71 -2.13 6.51
CA PRO A 46 -8.47 -3.33 6.19
C PRO A 46 -9.53 -3.08 5.10
N GLU A 47 -9.90 -1.81 4.88
CA GLU A 47 -10.87 -1.37 3.88
C GLU A 47 -10.48 -1.86 2.47
N ASP A 48 -11.38 -2.61 1.83
CA ASP A 48 -11.23 -3.00 0.43
C ASP A 48 -11.26 -1.76 -0.47
N GLY A 49 -10.20 -1.57 -1.28
CA GLY A 49 -10.08 -0.44 -2.21
C GLY A 49 -8.88 0.48 -1.95
N PHE A 50 -8.11 0.26 -0.88
CA PHE A 50 -6.87 1.00 -0.60
C PHE A 50 -5.60 0.17 -0.81
N HIS A 51 -5.75 -1.07 -1.26
CA HIS A 51 -4.60 -1.95 -1.47
C HIS A 51 -4.01 -1.74 -2.86
N LEU A 52 -2.69 -1.58 -2.91
CA LEU A 52 -1.93 -1.46 -4.14
C LEU A 52 -1.47 -2.84 -4.61
N SER A 53 -1.17 -2.96 -5.89
CA SER A 53 -0.57 -4.15 -6.50
C SER A 53 0.52 -3.76 -7.48
N CYS A 54 1.32 -4.73 -7.90
CA CYS A 54 2.33 -4.53 -8.92
C CYS A 54 1.84 -5.06 -10.27
N SER A 55 1.96 -4.25 -11.32
CA SER A 55 1.74 -4.71 -12.69
C SER A 55 2.92 -5.59 -13.15
N GLU A 56 2.74 -6.33 -14.24
CA GLU A 56 3.81 -7.09 -14.90
C GLU A 56 4.99 -6.19 -15.33
N ARG A 57 4.71 -4.90 -15.58
CA ARG A 57 5.70 -3.87 -15.92
C ARG A 57 6.36 -3.23 -14.69
N LYS A 58 6.10 -3.77 -13.49
CA LYS A 58 6.62 -3.27 -12.20
C LYS A 58 6.10 -1.88 -11.82
N GLU A 59 4.94 -1.49 -12.36
CA GLU A 59 4.26 -0.26 -11.98
C GLU A 59 3.39 -0.50 -10.74
N THR A 60 3.22 0.53 -9.92
CA THR A 60 2.31 0.46 -8.76
C THR A 60 0.89 0.78 -9.23
N VAL A 61 -0.06 -0.11 -8.95
CA VAL A 61 -1.44 0.00 -9.44
C VAL A 61 -2.42 0.02 -8.29
N LEU A 62 -3.37 0.94 -8.35
CA LEU A 62 -4.57 0.96 -7.51
C LEU A 62 -5.76 0.44 -8.32
N GLU A 63 -6.46 -0.55 -7.78
CA GLU A 63 -7.69 -1.06 -8.38
C GLU A 63 -8.90 -0.53 -7.60
N LEU A 64 -9.76 0.21 -8.30
CA LEU A 64 -11.00 0.75 -7.75
C LEU A 64 -12.14 -0.29 -7.82
N PRO A 65 -13.20 -0.17 -7.01
CA PRO A 65 -14.32 -1.12 -6.96
C PRO A 65 -15.01 -1.44 -8.30
N ASN A 66 -14.85 -0.60 -9.33
CA ASN A 66 -15.38 -0.80 -10.68
C ASN A 66 -14.36 -1.42 -11.65
N SER A 67 -13.36 -2.13 -11.12
CA SER A 67 -12.23 -2.72 -11.89
C SER A 67 -11.40 -1.70 -12.70
N VAL A 68 -11.55 -0.41 -12.40
CA VAL A 68 -10.71 0.64 -12.96
C VAL A 68 -9.34 0.54 -12.31
N LYS A 69 -8.31 0.37 -13.14
CA LYS A 69 -6.92 0.30 -12.70
C LYS A 69 -6.25 1.63 -12.95
N LEU A 70 -5.62 2.18 -11.93
CA LEU A 70 -4.89 3.45 -12.00
C LEU A 70 -3.42 3.20 -11.71
N SER A 71 -2.54 3.74 -12.54
CA SER A 71 -1.09 3.72 -12.31
C SER A 71 -0.72 4.83 -11.33
N ILE A 72 -0.13 4.45 -10.19
CA ILE A 72 0.30 5.38 -9.15
C ILE A 72 1.69 5.91 -9.46
N ASN A 73 1.77 7.21 -9.71
CA ASN A 73 3.03 7.88 -10.03
C ASN A 73 3.73 8.39 -8.76
N LYS A 74 2.97 8.93 -7.80
CA LYS A 74 3.50 9.52 -6.57
C LYS A 74 2.49 9.36 -5.43
N ILE A 75 3.01 9.08 -4.23
CA ILE A 75 2.28 9.13 -2.96
C ILE A 75 2.95 10.21 -2.12
N ASP A 76 2.19 11.26 -1.79
CA ASP A 76 2.66 12.34 -0.93
C ASP A 76 2.05 12.18 0.46
N TYR A 77 2.80 11.53 1.36
CA TYR A 77 2.32 11.18 2.70
C TYR A 77 2.08 12.40 3.59
N PHE A 78 2.79 13.51 3.35
CA PHE A 78 2.62 14.72 4.15
C PHE A 78 1.29 15.40 3.84
N SER A 79 0.98 15.52 2.54
CA SER A 79 -0.28 16.12 2.08
C SER A 79 -1.45 15.14 1.96
N GLN A 80 -1.21 13.85 2.15
CA GLN A 80 -2.20 12.77 1.98
C GLN A 80 -2.80 12.71 0.57
N VAL A 81 -1.99 12.96 -0.45
CA VAL A 81 -2.40 12.98 -1.86
C VAL A 81 -1.77 11.83 -2.64
N ILE A 82 -2.58 11.17 -3.46
CA ILE A 82 -2.12 10.20 -4.47
C ILE A 82 -2.29 10.81 -5.87
N SER A 83 -1.20 10.80 -6.61
CA SER A 83 -1.18 11.18 -8.03
C SER A 83 -1.21 9.92 -8.89
N ALA A 84 -2.27 9.77 -9.69
CA ALA A 84 -2.47 8.58 -10.50
C ALA A 84 -2.85 8.92 -11.95
N SER A 85 -2.55 8.01 -12.86
CA SER A 85 -2.92 8.07 -14.27
C SER A 85 -3.83 6.90 -14.62
N ASP A 86 -4.88 7.15 -15.39
CA ASP A 86 -5.62 6.09 -16.10
C ASP A 86 -4.69 5.47 -17.17
N PRO A 87 -4.74 4.15 -17.44
CA PRO A 87 -4.12 3.54 -18.63
C PRO A 87 -4.45 4.24 -19.96
N GLN A 88 -5.54 5.01 -20.05
CA GLN A 88 -5.89 5.87 -21.19
C GLN A 88 -5.14 7.22 -21.21
N GLY A 89 -4.27 7.50 -20.23
CA GLY A 89 -3.41 8.68 -20.17
C GLY A 89 -4.04 9.91 -19.49
N ALA A 90 -5.26 9.81 -18.96
CA ALA A 90 -5.87 10.89 -18.20
C ALA A 90 -5.29 10.97 -16.77
N LEU A 91 -4.84 12.15 -16.36
CA LEU A 91 -4.33 12.40 -15.01
C LEU A 91 -5.46 12.73 -14.05
N ASN A 92 -5.58 11.96 -12.97
CA ASN A 92 -6.58 12.17 -11.93
C ASN A 92 -5.88 12.33 -10.57
N LYS A 93 -6.32 13.31 -9.78
CA LYS A 93 -5.82 13.54 -8.40
C LYS A 93 -6.82 12.96 -7.41
N PHE A 94 -6.36 12.08 -6.54
CA PHE A 94 -7.19 11.48 -5.49
C PHE A 94 -6.67 11.93 -4.12
N VAL A 95 -7.61 12.35 -3.26
CA VAL A 95 -7.34 12.65 -1.86
C VAL A 95 -7.70 11.39 -1.07
N ALA A 96 -6.72 10.79 -0.41
CA ALA A 96 -6.98 9.71 0.51
C ALA A 96 -7.43 10.32 1.84
N THR A 97 -8.72 10.29 2.12
CA THR A 97 -9.27 10.63 3.44
C THR A 97 -9.43 9.31 4.20
N GLY A 98 -8.87 9.27 5.41
CA GLY A 98 -8.95 8.12 6.32
C GLY A 98 -10.18 8.14 7.20
#